data_AF-A0A0Q8Q090-F1
#
_entry.id   AF-A0A0Q8Q090-F1
#
_cell.length_a   1.000
_cell.length_b   1.000
_cell.length_c   1.000
_cell.angle_alpha   90.00
_cell.angle_beta   90.00
_cell.angle_gamma   90.00
#
_symmetry.space_group_name_H-M   'P 1'
#
loop_
_entity.id
_entity.type
_entity.pdbx_description
1 polymer ?
#
loop_
_entity_poly.entity_id
_entity_poly.type
_entity_poly.pdbx_seq_one_letter_code
_entity_poly.pdbx_strand_id
1 'polypeptide(L)'
;MSTPFSITIFSTTGDPEGVRHIDKSNWSGFGVVFRREQLQELKADESFKQAGVYVLVGNVSEEAIYIGEADPVGERLKNHVANKEGWEWGVYFVDKNHKIGKTEVQFLEYELIQKAKTYGRAILLNKNSPTAPSMSPAGKATAKAFLSDMLLILPMLGINAFSAPKAAELEASLHAANVEDSGNGNFDTVIVPAREEGFNKRFIGENCWFAIRIGAKQIPKLKYIAAYQVAPVGAVTHVAEIASITPYENSGKFLLTFKGPAQKIEPKCRTEYSNVNMQSPRYAQRDKLLKAKDLDDIWA
;
A
#
# COMPACT_ATOMS: atom_id res chain seq x y z
N MET A 1 -19.73 -21.09 -7.32
CA MET A 1 -18.81 -22.23 -7.35
C MET A 1 -17.51 -21.75 -7.96
N SER A 2 -16.34 -22.13 -7.43
CA SER A 2 -15.05 -21.85 -8.06
C SER A 2 -14.88 -22.77 -9.27
N THR A 3 -14.65 -22.19 -10.44
CA THR A 3 -14.42 -22.96 -11.68
C THR A 3 -12.92 -23.21 -11.83
N PRO A 4 -12.46 -24.46 -12.03
CA PRO A 4 -11.07 -24.75 -12.36
C PRO A 4 -10.62 -24.02 -13.63
N PHE A 5 -9.35 -23.62 -13.66
CA PHE A 5 -8.71 -22.99 -14.82
C PHE A 5 -7.24 -23.39 -14.87
N SER A 6 -6.64 -23.35 -16.05
CA SER A 6 -5.19 -23.47 -16.21
C SER A 6 -4.58 -22.11 -16.52
N ILE A 7 -3.37 -21.88 -16.01
CA ILE A 7 -2.50 -20.78 -16.44
C ILE A 7 -1.28 -21.40 -17.09
N THR A 8 -0.93 -20.89 -18.26
CA THR A 8 0.29 -21.25 -18.97
C THR A 8 1.24 -20.06 -18.91
N ILE A 9 2.45 -20.29 -18.40
CA ILE A 9 3.53 -19.30 -18.42
C ILE A 9 4.59 -19.83 -19.39
N PHE A 10 4.88 -19.06 -20.43
CA PHE A 10 5.87 -19.38 -21.44
C PHE A 10 7.03 -18.39 -21.32
N SER A 11 8.22 -18.86 -20.92
CA SER A 11 9.44 -18.05 -20.95
C SER A 11 10.01 -18.06 -22.37
N THR A 12 9.94 -16.91 -23.04
CA THR A 12 10.34 -16.79 -24.45
C THR A 12 11.86 -16.76 -24.61
N THR A 13 12.58 -16.30 -23.58
CA THR A 13 14.04 -16.22 -23.59
C THR A 13 14.72 -17.46 -23.00
N GLY A 14 13.94 -18.38 -22.39
CA GLY A 14 14.47 -19.50 -21.61
C GLY A 14 15.00 -19.10 -20.23
N ASP A 15 15.07 -17.79 -19.93
CA ASP A 15 15.37 -17.25 -18.61
C ASP A 15 14.08 -17.23 -17.76
N PRO A 16 14.05 -17.92 -16.61
CA PRO A 16 12.92 -17.85 -15.70
C PRO A 16 12.57 -16.44 -15.26
N GLU A 17 13.54 -15.51 -15.19
CA GLU A 17 13.36 -14.12 -14.75
C GLU A 17 13.19 -13.12 -15.89
N GLY A 18 13.24 -13.61 -17.13
CA GLY A 18 13.15 -12.81 -18.35
C GLY A 18 11.71 -12.54 -18.82
N VAL A 19 11.55 -12.37 -20.14
CA VAL A 19 10.24 -12.15 -20.76
C VAL A 19 9.39 -13.42 -20.65
N ARG A 20 8.22 -13.28 -20.02
CA ARG A 20 7.26 -14.37 -19.83
C ARG A 20 5.90 -13.98 -20.36
N HIS A 21 5.32 -14.84 -21.17
CA HIS A 21 3.98 -14.71 -21.70
C HIS A 21 3.00 -15.56 -20.89
N ILE A 22 1.88 -14.97 -20.51
CA ILE A 22 0.88 -15.59 -19.63
C ILE A 22 -0.44 -15.72 -20.37
N ASP A 23 -0.96 -16.93 -20.38
CA ASP A 23 -2.27 -17.27 -20.92
C ASP A 23 -3.11 -18.01 -19.86
N LYS A 24 -4.43 -17.86 -19.93
CA LYS A 24 -5.38 -18.55 -19.05
C LYS A 24 -6.43 -19.26 -19.89
N SER A 25 -6.77 -20.50 -19.52
CA SER A 25 -7.85 -21.24 -20.18
C SER A 25 -9.16 -20.45 -20.22
N ASN A 26 -9.81 -20.43 -21.38
CA ASN A 26 -11.08 -19.75 -21.65
C ASN A 26 -11.06 -18.23 -21.47
N TRP A 27 -9.87 -17.62 -21.56
CA TRP A 27 -9.69 -16.17 -21.57
C TRP A 27 -9.07 -15.73 -22.90
N SER A 28 -9.54 -14.61 -23.46
CA SER A 28 -8.92 -14.05 -24.68
C SER A 28 -7.79 -13.06 -24.36
N GLY A 29 -7.70 -12.65 -23.10
CA GLY A 29 -6.62 -11.80 -22.63
C GLY A 29 -5.30 -12.53 -22.55
N PHE A 30 -4.25 -11.73 -22.49
CA PHE A 30 -2.89 -12.20 -22.55
C PHE A 30 -2.00 -11.25 -21.74
N GLY A 31 -1.17 -11.82 -20.88
CA GLY A 31 -0.22 -11.07 -20.06
C GLY A 31 1.20 -11.21 -20.57
N VAL A 32 1.99 -10.16 -20.47
CA VAL A 32 3.42 -10.20 -20.77
C VAL A 32 4.17 -9.57 -19.62
N VAL A 33 5.01 -10.37 -18.97
CA VAL A 33 5.91 -9.95 -17.88
C VAL A 33 7.28 -9.69 -18.47
N PHE A 34 7.90 -8.60 -18.05
CA PHE A 34 9.20 -8.18 -18.57
C PHE A 34 9.99 -7.42 -17.50
N ARG A 35 11.32 -7.50 -17.60
CA ARG A 35 12.22 -6.57 -16.90
C ARG A 35 12.32 -5.27 -17.68
N ARG A 36 12.53 -4.15 -16.98
CA ARG A 36 12.72 -2.82 -17.57
C ARG A 36 13.74 -2.84 -18.73
N GLU A 37 14.86 -3.52 -18.52
CA GLU A 37 15.98 -3.61 -19.46
C GLU A 37 15.63 -4.42 -20.72
N GLN A 38 14.70 -5.37 -20.60
CA GLN A 38 14.27 -6.27 -21.68
C GLN A 38 13.13 -5.72 -22.52
N LEU A 39 12.64 -4.49 -22.26
CA LEU A 39 11.54 -3.90 -23.04
C LEU A 39 11.86 -3.84 -24.55
N GLN A 40 13.14 -3.74 -24.92
CA GLN A 40 13.53 -3.70 -26.33
C GLN A 40 13.18 -4.99 -27.09
N GLU A 41 13.23 -6.15 -26.42
CA GLU A 41 12.92 -7.46 -27.00
C GLU A 41 11.45 -7.57 -27.40
N LEU A 42 10.57 -6.85 -26.69
CA LEU A 42 9.14 -6.82 -26.92
C LEU A 42 8.71 -5.97 -28.12
N LYS A 43 9.60 -5.19 -28.73
CA LYS A 43 9.24 -4.33 -29.87
C LYS A 43 8.75 -5.10 -31.09
N ALA A 44 9.20 -6.35 -31.24
CA ALA A 44 8.79 -7.25 -32.32
C ALA A 44 7.47 -7.99 -32.01
N ASP A 45 6.99 -7.94 -30.78
CA ASP A 45 5.75 -8.61 -30.36
C ASP A 45 4.54 -7.80 -30.85
N GLU A 46 3.60 -8.45 -31.55
CA GLU A 46 2.38 -7.80 -32.04
C GLU A 46 1.49 -7.29 -30.90
N SER A 47 1.57 -7.89 -29.70
CA SER A 47 0.86 -7.39 -28.50
C SER A 47 1.29 -5.97 -28.13
N PHE A 48 2.51 -5.57 -28.46
CA PHE A 48 3.06 -4.26 -28.14
C PHE A 48 2.37 -3.12 -28.89
N LYS A 49 1.66 -3.45 -29.98
CA LYS A 49 0.91 -2.52 -30.83
C LYS A 49 -0.58 -2.43 -30.46
N GLN A 50 -1.01 -3.07 -29.39
CA GLN A 50 -2.43 -3.13 -29.00
C GLN A 50 -2.76 -2.19 -27.84
N ALA A 51 -4.04 -1.88 -27.69
CA ALA A 51 -4.57 -1.29 -26.47
C ALA A 51 -4.32 -2.24 -25.29
N GLY A 52 -3.76 -1.70 -24.21
CA GLY A 52 -3.42 -2.49 -23.04
C GLY A 52 -3.39 -1.70 -21.74
N VAL A 53 -3.50 -2.45 -20.65
CA VAL A 53 -3.30 -1.96 -19.28
C VAL A 53 -2.05 -2.59 -18.71
N TYR A 54 -1.25 -1.83 -17.97
CA TYR A 54 0.02 -2.29 -17.42
C TYR A 54 0.20 -1.88 -15.97
N VAL A 55 0.98 -2.68 -15.25
CA VAL A 55 1.43 -2.45 -13.88
C VAL A 55 2.95 -2.51 -13.88
N LEU A 56 3.61 -1.42 -13.49
CA LEU A 56 5.04 -1.35 -13.26
C LEU A 56 5.31 -1.47 -11.76
N VAL A 57 6.31 -2.25 -11.40
CA VAL A 57 6.62 -2.64 -10.03
C VAL A 57 8.06 -2.23 -9.69
N GLY A 58 8.25 -1.56 -8.55
CA GLY A 58 9.54 -1.24 -7.96
C GLY A 58 10.03 -2.28 -6.96
N ASN A 59 11.32 -2.20 -6.60
CA ASN A 59 12.01 -3.15 -5.70
C ASN A 59 12.18 -2.64 -4.28
N VAL A 60 11.29 -1.76 -3.85
CA VAL A 60 11.28 -1.26 -2.47
C VAL A 60 10.61 -2.29 -1.56
N SER A 61 11.04 -2.33 -0.29
CA SER A 61 10.49 -3.20 0.77
C SER A 61 8.98 -3.10 0.93
N GLU A 62 8.38 -2.00 0.48
CA GLU A 62 6.95 -1.81 0.30
C GLU A 62 6.66 -1.86 -1.20
N GLU A 63 5.87 -2.85 -1.66
CA GLU A 63 5.52 -3.07 -3.07
C GLU A 63 5.02 -1.77 -3.72
N ALA A 64 5.87 -1.06 -4.47
CA ALA A 64 5.50 0.19 -5.11
C ALA A 64 5.04 -0.07 -6.54
N ILE A 65 3.85 0.41 -6.87
CA ILE A 65 3.23 0.14 -8.18
C ILE A 65 2.83 1.42 -8.90
N TYR A 66 2.97 1.40 -10.22
CA TYR A 66 2.38 2.37 -11.13
C TYR A 66 1.46 1.63 -12.10
N ILE A 67 0.21 2.07 -12.20
CA ILE A 67 -0.80 1.49 -13.08
C ILE A 67 -1.02 2.44 -14.24
N GLY A 68 -1.16 1.95 -15.46
CA GLY A 68 -1.52 2.80 -16.58
C GLY A 68 -2.19 2.05 -17.71
N GLU A 69 -2.85 2.80 -18.58
CA GLU A 69 -3.34 2.33 -19.87
C GLU A 69 -2.58 3.00 -21.03
N ALA A 70 -2.62 2.37 -22.20
CA ALA A 70 -2.29 3.02 -23.46
C ALA A 70 -2.81 2.25 -24.67
N ASP A 71 -2.96 2.96 -25.79
CA ASP A 71 -3.33 2.44 -27.10
C ASP A 71 -2.49 3.16 -28.18
N PRO A 72 -1.38 2.56 -28.68
CA PRO A 72 -0.83 1.25 -28.30
C PRO A 72 -0.03 1.27 -26.99
N VAL A 73 0.01 0.15 -26.28
CA VAL A 73 0.70 0.00 -24.99
C VAL A 73 2.22 0.24 -25.08
N GLY A 74 2.83 -0.18 -26.18
CA GLY A 74 4.28 -0.16 -26.36
C GLY A 74 4.89 1.23 -26.33
N GLU A 75 4.26 2.23 -26.95
CA GLU A 75 4.77 3.61 -26.98
C GLU A 75 4.81 4.22 -25.58
N ARG A 76 3.80 3.90 -24.75
CA ARG A 76 3.75 4.38 -23.38
C ARG A 76 4.79 3.71 -22.50
N LEU A 77 5.03 2.42 -22.67
CA LEU A 77 6.09 1.69 -21.96
C LEU A 77 7.49 2.19 -22.36
N LYS A 78 7.74 2.45 -23.65
CA LYS A 78 9.00 3.08 -24.12
C LYS A 78 9.23 4.42 -23.43
N ASN A 79 8.18 5.24 -23.35
CA ASN A 79 8.26 6.53 -22.66
C ASN A 79 8.57 6.38 -21.16
N HIS A 80 8.05 5.35 -20.47
CA HIS A 80 8.41 5.09 -19.08
C HIS A 80 9.86 4.65 -18.92
N VAL A 81 10.40 3.83 -19.83
CA VAL A 81 11.82 3.46 -19.79
C VAL A 81 12.72 4.68 -19.98
N ALA A 82 12.36 5.59 -20.87
CA ALA A 82 13.14 6.79 -21.15
C ALA A 82 13.04 7.86 -20.05
N ASN A 83 11.86 8.03 -19.44
CA ASN A 83 11.54 9.23 -18.66
C ASN A 83 11.11 8.98 -17.21
N LYS A 84 11.04 7.72 -16.76
CA LYS A 84 10.65 7.40 -15.38
C LYS A 84 11.60 6.40 -14.73
N GLU A 85 11.98 6.66 -13.50
CA GLU A 85 12.80 5.78 -12.67
C GLU A 85 11.96 5.14 -11.55
N GLY A 86 12.58 4.25 -10.75
CA GLY A 86 11.94 3.65 -9.56
C GLY A 86 11.03 2.44 -9.83
N TRP A 87 11.14 1.82 -11.01
CA TRP A 87 10.49 0.54 -11.33
C TRP A 87 11.49 -0.39 -12.02
N GLU A 88 11.41 -1.68 -11.75
CA GLU A 88 12.36 -2.69 -12.23
C GLU A 88 11.75 -3.70 -13.19
N TRP A 89 10.49 -4.04 -12.99
CA TRP A 89 9.78 -4.99 -13.83
C TRP A 89 8.33 -4.57 -13.98
N GLY A 90 7.65 -5.15 -14.95
CA GLY A 90 6.24 -4.87 -15.16
C GLY A 90 5.52 -6.03 -15.82
N VAL A 91 4.20 -5.90 -15.81
CA VAL A 91 3.30 -6.75 -16.58
C VAL A 91 2.34 -5.86 -17.35
N TYR A 92 2.11 -6.17 -18.62
CA TYR A 92 1.01 -5.58 -19.38
C TYR A 92 0.04 -6.65 -19.86
N PHE A 93 -1.22 -6.27 -20.04
CA PHE A 93 -2.29 -7.12 -20.50
C PHE A 93 -2.96 -6.52 -21.73
N VAL A 94 -3.16 -7.36 -22.74
CA VAL A 94 -3.88 -7.05 -23.98
C VAL A 94 -4.91 -8.13 -24.27
N ASP A 95 -5.78 -7.92 -25.26
CA ASP A 95 -6.77 -8.90 -25.70
C ASP A 95 -6.46 -9.40 -27.11
N LYS A 96 -6.14 -10.69 -27.25
CA LYS A 96 -5.84 -11.32 -28.55
C LYS A 96 -6.99 -11.21 -29.55
N ASN A 97 -8.22 -11.08 -29.06
CA ASN A 97 -9.43 -10.95 -29.88
C ASN A 97 -9.88 -9.51 -30.07
N HIS A 98 -9.11 -8.52 -29.59
CA HIS A 98 -9.39 -7.10 -29.72
C HIS A 98 -10.78 -6.66 -29.21
N LYS A 99 -11.34 -7.34 -28.19
CA LYS A 99 -12.63 -6.96 -27.56
C LYS A 99 -12.47 -5.86 -26.51
N ILE A 100 -11.25 -5.59 -26.07
CA ILE A 100 -10.89 -4.51 -25.16
C ILE A 100 -10.20 -3.41 -25.96
N GLY A 101 -10.87 -2.27 -26.13
CA GLY A 101 -10.31 -1.08 -26.77
C GLY A 101 -9.93 -0.01 -25.77
N LYS A 102 -9.71 1.22 -26.25
CA LYS A 102 -9.34 2.38 -25.44
C LYS A 102 -10.24 2.60 -24.22
N THR A 103 -11.55 2.59 -24.41
CA THR A 103 -12.52 2.84 -23.32
C THR A 103 -12.47 1.74 -22.26
N GLU A 104 -12.32 0.48 -22.68
CA GLU A 104 -12.21 -0.64 -21.77
C GLU A 104 -10.89 -0.64 -20.99
N VAL A 105 -9.75 -0.30 -21.60
CA VAL A 105 -8.47 -0.19 -20.86
C VAL A 105 -8.45 0.99 -19.89
N GLN A 106 -9.13 2.09 -20.20
CA GLN A 106 -9.38 3.19 -19.25
C GLN A 106 -10.22 2.75 -18.06
N PHE A 107 -11.24 1.92 -18.30
CA PHE A 107 -12.04 1.34 -17.24
C PHE A 107 -11.21 0.39 -16.36
N LEU A 108 -10.33 -0.42 -16.96
CA LEU A 108 -9.43 -1.32 -16.25
C LEU A 108 -8.43 -0.53 -15.36
N GLU A 109 -7.81 0.52 -15.88
CA GLU A 109 -6.92 1.40 -15.10
C GLU A 109 -7.67 2.01 -13.92
N TYR A 110 -8.88 2.55 -14.15
CA TYR A 110 -9.74 3.11 -13.12
C TYR A 110 -10.01 2.11 -11.99
N GLU A 111 -10.51 0.91 -12.32
CA GLU A 111 -10.86 -0.11 -11.34
C GLU A 111 -9.64 -0.62 -10.56
N LEU A 112 -8.49 -0.82 -11.22
CA LEU A 112 -7.26 -1.24 -10.56
C LEU A 112 -6.75 -0.19 -9.57
N ILE A 113 -6.79 1.09 -9.96
CA ILE A 113 -6.43 2.20 -9.06
C ILE A 113 -7.37 2.26 -7.86
N GLN A 114 -8.68 2.12 -8.06
CA GLN A 114 -9.63 2.09 -6.94
C GLN A 114 -9.33 0.92 -6.00
N LYS A 115 -9.11 -0.29 -6.52
CA LYS A 115 -8.77 -1.47 -5.72
C LYS A 115 -7.47 -1.29 -4.94
N ALA A 116 -6.41 -0.80 -5.58
CA ALA A 116 -5.14 -0.54 -4.93
C ALA A 116 -5.28 0.44 -3.77
N LYS A 117 -6.07 1.51 -3.95
CA LYS A 117 -6.38 2.47 -2.89
C LYS A 117 -7.21 1.87 -1.77
N THR A 118 -8.25 1.09 -2.11
CA THR A 118 -9.13 0.44 -1.14
C THR A 118 -8.36 -0.52 -0.24
N TYR A 119 -7.46 -1.33 -0.80
CA TYR A 119 -6.75 -2.33 -0.02
C TYR A 119 -5.45 -1.83 0.60
N GLY A 120 -4.83 -0.78 0.03
CA GLY A 120 -3.65 -0.13 0.60
C GLY A 120 -2.46 -1.07 0.82
N ARG A 121 -2.33 -2.12 -0.01
CA ARG A 121 -1.29 -3.15 0.08
C ARG A 121 0.01 -2.79 -0.66
N ALA A 122 -0.01 -1.71 -1.43
CA ALA A 122 1.09 -1.26 -2.26
C ALA A 122 1.16 0.28 -2.22
N ILE A 123 2.37 0.83 -2.37
CA ILE A 123 2.54 2.27 -2.56
C ILE A 123 2.11 2.60 -3.99
N LEU A 124 0.98 3.29 -4.15
CA LEU A 124 0.51 3.71 -5.45
C LEU A 124 1.22 4.99 -5.92
N LEU A 125 2.01 4.88 -7.00
CA LEU A 125 2.79 5.99 -7.57
C LEU A 125 1.98 6.91 -8.50
N ASN A 126 0.76 6.52 -8.86
CA ASN A 126 -0.15 7.35 -9.63
C ASN A 126 -0.51 8.62 -8.84
N LYS A 127 -0.07 9.78 -9.33
CA LYS A 127 -0.39 11.09 -8.71
C LYS A 127 -1.86 11.47 -8.89
N ASN A 128 -2.43 11.09 -10.04
CA ASN A 128 -3.81 11.39 -10.40
C ASN A 128 -4.64 10.11 -10.41
N SER A 129 -5.93 10.25 -10.16
CA SER A 129 -6.89 9.16 -10.30
C SER A 129 -7.78 9.43 -11.49
N PRO A 130 -7.84 8.52 -12.47
CA PRO A 130 -8.74 8.68 -13.60
C PRO A 130 -10.18 8.69 -13.10
N THR A 131 -11.05 9.35 -13.86
CA THR A 131 -12.50 9.23 -13.69
C THR A 131 -12.99 7.97 -14.40
N ALA A 132 -14.09 7.40 -13.93
CA ALA A 132 -14.71 6.27 -14.60
C ALA A 132 -15.15 6.70 -16.02
N PRO A 133 -14.74 5.98 -17.09
CA PRO A 133 -15.15 6.32 -18.44
C PRO A 133 -16.64 6.05 -18.66
N SER A 134 -17.24 6.78 -19.61
CA SER A 134 -18.59 6.50 -20.10
C SER A 134 -18.53 5.37 -21.13
N MET A 135 -19.30 4.30 -20.92
CA MET A 135 -19.28 3.12 -21.78
C MET A 135 -20.62 2.38 -21.76
N SER A 136 -20.87 1.56 -22.79
CA SER A 136 -22.10 0.77 -22.87
C SER A 136 -22.15 -0.32 -21.79
N PRO A 137 -23.35 -0.81 -21.40
CA PRO A 137 -23.48 -1.93 -20.48
C PRO A 137 -22.72 -3.18 -20.94
N ALA A 138 -22.74 -3.45 -22.25
CA ALA A 138 -22.02 -4.57 -22.85
C ALA A 138 -20.49 -4.39 -22.74
N GLY A 139 -19.96 -3.22 -23.09
CA GLY A 139 -18.52 -2.93 -22.96
C GLY A 139 -18.05 -3.03 -21.51
N LYS A 140 -18.85 -2.52 -20.57
CA LYS A 140 -18.55 -2.62 -19.13
C LYS A 140 -18.54 -4.07 -18.65
N ALA A 141 -19.46 -4.90 -19.13
CA ALA A 141 -19.48 -6.33 -18.80
C ALA A 141 -18.23 -7.04 -19.35
N THR A 142 -17.83 -6.74 -20.59
CA THR A 142 -16.60 -7.26 -21.20
C THR A 142 -15.36 -6.88 -20.39
N ALA A 143 -15.19 -5.59 -20.05
CA ALA A 143 -14.05 -5.13 -19.27
C ALA A 143 -14.02 -5.72 -17.85
N LYS A 144 -15.18 -5.89 -17.20
CA LYS A 144 -15.27 -6.56 -15.90
C LYS A 144 -14.89 -8.04 -15.97
N ALA A 145 -15.29 -8.75 -17.01
CA ALA A 145 -14.90 -10.15 -17.21
C ALA A 145 -13.37 -10.24 -17.37
N PHE A 146 -12.79 -9.37 -18.21
CA PHE A 146 -11.35 -9.28 -18.39
C PHE A 146 -10.60 -8.96 -17.09
N LEU A 147 -11.09 -7.99 -16.32
CA LEU A 147 -10.55 -7.64 -15.01
C LEU A 147 -10.56 -8.82 -14.04
N SER A 148 -11.64 -9.62 -14.04
CA SER A 148 -11.75 -10.78 -13.16
C SER A 148 -10.63 -11.79 -13.42
N ASP A 149 -10.28 -12.02 -14.68
CA ASP A 149 -9.17 -12.90 -15.04
C ASP A 149 -7.81 -12.30 -14.67
N MET A 150 -7.62 -10.99 -14.88
CA MET A 150 -6.40 -10.29 -14.42
C MET A 150 -6.19 -10.44 -12.91
N LEU A 151 -7.25 -10.29 -12.11
CA LEU A 151 -7.18 -10.38 -10.65
C LEU A 151 -6.87 -11.79 -10.15
N LEU A 152 -7.06 -12.83 -10.97
CA LEU A 152 -6.59 -14.18 -10.68
C LEU A 152 -5.09 -14.34 -10.94
N ILE A 153 -4.59 -13.69 -11.99
CA ILE A 153 -3.20 -13.81 -12.46
C ILE A 153 -2.25 -12.97 -11.59
N LEU A 154 -2.61 -11.72 -11.30
CA LEU A 154 -1.73 -10.76 -10.62
C LEU A 154 -1.11 -11.30 -9.31
N PRO A 155 -1.86 -11.92 -8.38
CA PRO A 155 -1.28 -12.51 -7.16
C PRO A 155 -0.29 -13.64 -7.44
N MET A 156 -0.46 -14.40 -8.52
CA MET A 156 0.47 -15.47 -8.91
C MET A 156 1.80 -14.93 -9.43
N LEU A 157 1.81 -13.67 -9.86
CA LEU A 157 3.02 -12.93 -10.22
C LEU A 157 3.64 -12.19 -9.02
N GLY A 158 3.10 -12.39 -7.83
CA GLY A 158 3.50 -11.67 -6.62
C GLY A 158 2.85 -10.30 -6.46
N ILE A 159 1.98 -9.87 -7.38
CA ILE A 159 1.30 -8.57 -7.31
C ILE A 159 0.02 -8.68 -6.49
N ASN A 160 0.09 -8.32 -5.20
CA ASN A 160 -1.01 -8.54 -4.26
C ASN A 160 -1.86 -7.28 -4.00
N ALA A 161 -1.51 -6.16 -4.64
CA ALA A 161 -2.11 -4.84 -4.45
C ALA A 161 -3.65 -4.76 -4.58
N PHE A 162 -4.28 -5.69 -5.31
CA PHE A 162 -5.67 -5.59 -5.75
C PHE A 162 -6.63 -6.55 -5.03
N SER A 163 -6.18 -7.19 -3.96
CA SER A 163 -6.99 -8.13 -3.18
C SER A 163 -6.92 -7.80 -1.69
N ALA A 164 -7.96 -8.18 -0.94
CA ALA A 164 -7.93 -8.07 0.50
C ALA A 164 -6.77 -8.90 1.08
N PRO A 165 -6.11 -8.46 2.17
CA PRO A 165 -5.14 -9.29 2.89
C PRO A 165 -5.79 -10.62 3.27
N LYS A 166 -5.10 -11.74 3.04
CA LYS A 166 -5.60 -13.03 3.55
C LYS A 166 -5.65 -12.97 5.07
N ALA A 167 -6.62 -13.62 5.70
CA ALA A 167 -6.71 -13.67 7.16
C ALA A 167 -5.41 -14.14 7.82
N ALA A 168 -4.74 -15.14 7.25
CA ALA A 168 -3.43 -15.61 7.69
C ALA A 168 -2.30 -14.58 7.50
N GLU A 169 -2.33 -13.77 6.44
CA GLU A 169 -1.38 -12.66 6.22
C GLU A 169 -1.65 -11.49 7.15
N LEU A 170 -2.92 -11.23 7.47
CA LEU A 170 -3.31 -10.27 8.50
C LEU A 170 -2.81 -10.75 9.86
N GLU A 171 -2.98 -12.04 10.18
CA GLU A 171 -2.47 -12.66 11.42
C GLU A 171 -0.94 -12.69 11.48
N ALA A 172 -0.26 -12.97 10.35
CA ALA A 172 1.20 -13.00 10.24
C ALA A 172 1.79 -11.58 10.22
N SER A 173 1.11 -10.59 9.65
CA SER A 173 1.52 -9.18 9.69
C SER A 173 1.24 -8.59 11.08
N LEU A 174 0.14 -9.00 11.72
CA LEU A 174 -0.09 -8.77 13.15
C LEU A 174 1.00 -9.44 13.98
N HIS A 175 1.43 -10.67 13.66
CA HIS A 175 2.54 -11.34 14.35
C HIS A 175 3.90 -10.70 14.08
N ALA A 176 4.24 -10.32 12.85
CA ALA A 176 5.51 -9.70 12.48
C ALA A 176 5.61 -8.27 13.06
N ALA A 177 4.52 -7.51 13.04
CA ALA A 177 4.40 -6.25 13.79
C ALA A 177 4.46 -6.46 15.31
N ASN A 178 4.18 -7.68 15.81
CA ASN A 178 4.38 -8.05 17.22
C ASN A 178 5.78 -8.66 17.49
N VAL A 179 6.59 -9.00 16.47
CA VAL A 179 7.93 -9.60 16.63
C VAL A 179 9.03 -8.53 16.63
N GLU A 180 8.80 -7.37 16.00
CA GLU A 180 9.60 -6.16 16.30
C GLU A 180 9.23 -5.50 17.65
N ASP A 181 8.13 -5.95 18.27
CA ASP A 181 7.79 -5.63 19.66
C ASP A 181 8.40 -6.70 20.57
N SER A 182 9.73 -6.63 20.74
CA SER A 182 10.44 -7.31 21.82
C SER A 182 10.00 -6.71 23.16
N GLY A 183 8.79 -7.05 23.58
CA GLY A 183 8.12 -6.47 24.71
C GLY A 183 6.80 -7.19 24.95
N ASN A 184 6.87 -8.42 25.46
CA ASN A 184 5.74 -9.11 26.08
C ASN A 184 5.34 -8.37 27.39
N GLY A 185 4.91 -7.12 27.23
CA GLY A 185 4.73 -6.13 28.29
C GLY A 185 3.30 -5.59 28.29
N ASN A 186 2.81 -5.34 29.50
CA ASN A 186 1.54 -4.66 29.73
C ASN A 186 1.64 -3.20 29.24
N PHE A 187 1.04 -2.88 28.09
CA PHE A 187 1.01 -1.50 27.56
C PHE A 187 -0.39 -0.90 27.67
N ASP A 188 -0.44 0.41 27.87
CA ASP A 188 -1.66 1.20 27.97
C ASP A 188 -1.59 2.54 27.21
N THR A 189 -0.44 2.83 26.60
CA THR A 189 -0.15 4.11 25.94
C THR A 189 0.35 3.88 24.52
N VAL A 190 -0.17 4.65 23.56
CA VAL A 190 0.38 4.72 22.20
C VAL A 190 1.14 6.03 22.01
N ILE A 191 2.40 5.95 21.58
CA ILE A 191 3.24 7.12 21.28
C ILE A 191 3.21 7.34 19.77
N VAL A 192 2.75 8.52 19.33
CA VAL A 192 2.57 8.85 17.91
C VAL A 192 3.57 9.93 17.46
N PRO A 193 4.14 9.83 16.24
CA PRO A 193 4.91 10.93 15.68
C PRO A 193 4.00 12.06 15.23
N ALA A 194 4.30 13.27 15.68
CA ALA A 194 3.56 14.48 15.39
C ALA A 194 4.48 15.52 14.75
N ARG A 195 4.12 15.97 13.53
CA ARG A 195 4.69 17.18 12.92
C ARG A 195 4.08 18.40 13.58
N GLU A 196 4.81 19.50 13.63
CA GLU A 196 4.43 20.74 14.32
C GLU A 196 2.99 21.20 13.99
N GLU A 197 2.64 21.26 12.71
CA GLU A 197 1.29 21.68 12.28
C GLU A 197 0.20 20.75 12.83
N GLY A 198 0.39 19.43 12.67
CA GLY A 198 -0.56 18.43 13.17
C GLY A 198 -0.66 18.45 14.68
N PHE A 199 0.48 18.58 15.37
CA PHE A 199 0.56 18.68 16.82
C PHE A 199 -0.24 19.89 17.34
N ASN A 200 0.02 21.08 16.82
CA ASN A 200 -0.63 22.31 17.27
C ASN A 200 -2.12 22.33 16.94
N LYS A 201 -2.48 22.00 15.70
CA LYS A 201 -3.88 22.06 15.25
C LYS A 201 -4.73 20.95 15.87
N ARG A 202 -4.24 19.71 15.84
CA ARG A 202 -5.06 18.53 16.16
C ARG A 202 -4.85 18.08 17.59
N PHE A 203 -3.60 17.80 17.95
CA PHE A 203 -3.27 17.23 19.26
C PHE A 203 -3.58 18.22 20.39
N ILE A 204 -3.21 19.48 20.22
CA ILE A 204 -3.46 20.55 21.20
C ILE A 204 -4.76 21.31 20.92
N GLY A 205 -4.97 21.77 19.68
CA GLY A 205 -6.13 22.62 19.36
C GLY A 205 -7.47 21.89 19.39
N GLU A 206 -7.51 20.64 18.92
CA GLU A 206 -8.75 19.87 18.75
C GLU A 206 -8.84 18.64 19.67
N ASN A 207 -7.86 18.42 20.55
CA ASN A 207 -7.82 17.28 21.48
C ASN A 207 -8.06 15.93 20.78
N CYS A 208 -7.44 15.74 19.61
CA CYS A 208 -7.59 14.50 18.86
C CYS A 208 -6.36 14.18 18.00
N TRP A 209 -6.27 12.91 17.59
CA TRP A 209 -5.26 12.43 16.66
C TRP A 209 -5.84 11.39 15.72
N PHE A 210 -5.49 11.44 14.43
CA PHE A 210 -6.16 10.65 13.39
C PHE A 210 -5.19 9.88 12.51
N ALA A 211 -5.75 9.03 11.64
CA ALA A 211 -5.01 8.25 10.65
C ALA A 211 -3.92 7.34 11.25
N ILE A 212 -4.14 6.78 12.45
CA ILE A 212 -3.22 5.82 13.06
C ILE A 212 -3.67 4.38 12.84
N ARG A 213 -2.71 3.48 12.61
CA ARG A 213 -2.96 2.04 12.56
C ARG A 213 -2.83 1.47 13.98
N ILE A 214 -3.88 0.84 14.48
CA ILE A 214 -3.89 0.15 15.77
C ILE A 214 -4.41 -1.27 15.53
N GLY A 215 -3.76 -2.28 16.11
CA GLY A 215 -4.26 -3.64 16.05
C GLY A 215 -5.55 -3.79 16.85
N ALA A 216 -6.57 -4.47 16.31
CA ALA A 216 -7.89 -4.60 16.95
C ALA A 216 -7.84 -5.17 18.40
N LYS A 217 -6.88 -6.06 18.68
CA LYS A 217 -6.64 -6.63 20.02
C LYS A 217 -6.03 -5.64 21.02
N GLN A 218 -5.45 -4.54 20.53
CA GLN A 218 -4.76 -3.53 21.33
C GLN A 218 -5.69 -2.39 21.72
N ILE A 219 -6.73 -2.11 20.90
CA ILE A 219 -7.74 -1.06 21.14
C ILE A 219 -8.28 -1.09 22.59
N PRO A 220 -8.70 -2.24 23.16
CA PRO A 220 -9.25 -2.25 24.53
C PRO A 220 -8.22 -1.95 25.63
N LYS A 221 -6.91 -2.05 25.32
CA LYS A 221 -5.83 -1.83 26.28
C LYS A 221 -5.40 -0.36 26.34
N LEU A 222 -5.59 0.39 25.26
CA LEU A 222 -5.15 1.78 25.14
C LEU A 222 -6.02 2.71 25.97
N LYS A 223 -5.39 3.37 26.94
CA LYS A 223 -5.98 4.39 27.80
C LYS A 223 -5.40 5.77 27.52
N TYR A 224 -4.16 5.83 27.02
CA TYR A 224 -3.43 7.08 26.82
C TYR A 224 -2.78 7.15 25.44
N ILE A 225 -2.52 8.37 25.01
CA ILE A 225 -1.76 8.69 23.80
C ILE A 225 -0.70 9.73 24.13
N ALA A 226 0.52 9.57 23.61
CA ALA A 226 1.60 10.52 23.77
C ALA A 226 2.08 11.05 22.42
N ALA A 227 2.44 12.33 22.35
CA ALA A 227 2.99 12.95 21.14
C ALA A 227 4.52 12.99 21.20
N TYR A 228 5.16 12.29 20.27
CA TYR A 228 6.55 12.51 19.88
C TYR A 228 6.61 13.61 18.83
N GLN A 229 7.07 14.79 19.22
CA GLN A 229 7.30 15.87 18.26
C GLN A 229 8.57 15.54 17.47
N VAL A 230 8.44 15.42 16.15
CA VAL A 230 9.58 15.14 15.26
C VAL A 230 10.53 16.35 15.19
N ALA A 231 11.57 16.28 14.34
CA ALA A 231 12.49 17.40 14.15
C ALA A 231 11.72 18.72 13.90
N PRO A 232 12.11 19.83 14.55
CA PRO A 232 13.35 20.04 15.29
C PRO A 232 13.33 19.63 16.78
N VAL A 233 12.17 19.27 17.35
CA VAL A 233 12.05 19.01 18.80
C VAL A 233 12.64 17.64 19.18
N GLY A 234 12.30 16.59 18.43
CA GLY A 234 12.86 15.25 18.64
C GLY A 234 12.60 14.66 20.03
N ALA A 235 11.40 14.84 20.59
CA ALA A 235 11.09 14.39 21.96
C ALA A 235 9.61 14.04 22.15
N VAL A 236 9.32 13.14 23.10
CA VAL A 236 7.95 12.97 23.63
C VAL A 236 7.67 14.09 24.61
N THR A 237 6.64 14.90 24.35
CA THR A 237 6.41 16.15 25.11
C THR A 237 5.04 16.25 25.76
N HIS A 238 4.05 15.52 25.27
CA HIS A 238 2.68 15.60 25.78
C HIS A 238 2.03 14.23 25.85
N VAL A 239 1.13 14.06 26.81
CA VAL A 239 0.30 12.87 27.02
C VAL A 239 -1.15 13.27 27.22
N ALA A 240 -2.08 12.55 26.63
CA ALA A 240 -3.52 12.73 26.80
C ALA A 240 -4.21 11.40 27.12
N GLU A 241 -5.32 11.46 27.85
CA GLU A 241 -6.20 10.31 28.08
C GLU A 241 -7.19 10.17 26.92
N ILE A 242 -7.38 8.95 26.43
CA ILE A 242 -8.24 8.64 25.30
C ILE A 242 -9.70 8.55 25.78
N ALA A 243 -10.59 9.27 25.11
CA ALA A 243 -12.04 9.19 25.29
C ALA A 243 -12.64 8.08 24.40
N SER A 244 -12.31 8.08 23.11
CA SER A 244 -12.80 7.07 22.18
C SER A 244 -11.80 6.80 21.05
N ILE A 245 -11.90 5.58 20.52
CA ILE A 245 -11.14 5.11 19.35
C ILE A 245 -12.17 4.68 18.30
N THR A 246 -12.28 5.42 17.22
CA THR A 246 -13.26 5.15 16.14
C THR A 246 -12.55 4.93 14.82
N PRO A 247 -13.12 4.14 13.89
CA PRO A 247 -12.59 4.03 12.53
C PRO A 247 -12.53 5.41 11.86
N TYR A 248 -11.37 5.70 11.25
CA TYR A 248 -11.14 6.93 10.51
C TYR A 248 -11.44 6.69 9.03
N GLU A 249 -12.61 7.16 8.61
CA GLU A 249 -13.10 7.01 7.24
C GLU A 249 -13.08 5.52 6.80
N ASN A 250 -12.89 5.25 5.50
CA ASN A 250 -12.75 3.90 4.95
C ASN A 250 -11.27 3.48 4.76
N SER A 251 -10.37 4.04 5.57
CA SER A 251 -8.91 3.93 5.36
C SER A 251 -8.24 2.78 6.11
N GLY A 252 -9.00 2.03 6.93
CA GLY A 252 -8.44 1.02 7.84
C GLY A 252 -7.61 1.60 9.00
N LYS A 253 -7.72 2.91 9.23
CA LYS A 253 -7.04 3.64 10.31
C LYS A 253 -8.06 4.08 11.38
N PHE A 254 -7.57 4.64 12.47
CA PHE A 254 -8.37 5.08 13.61
C PHE A 254 -8.17 6.55 13.93
N LEU A 255 -9.24 7.15 14.48
CA LEU A 255 -9.31 8.47 15.08
C LEU A 255 -9.44 8.32 16.59
N LEU A 256 -8.57 9.01 17.33
CA LEU A 256 -8.56 9.05 18.78
C LEU A 256 -9.01 10.44 19.22
N THR A 257 -10.03 10.49 20.07
CA THR A 257 -10.45 11.73 20.74
C THR A 257 -10.00 11.69 22.19
N PHE A 258 -9.63 12.83 22.76
CA PHE A 258 -9.10 12.88 24.13
C PHE A 258 -10.20 13.28 25.11
N LYS A 259 -10.12 12.81 26.36
CA LYS A 259 -11.06 13.21 27.42
C LYS A 259 -10.92 14.68 27.82
N GLY A 260 -9.75 15.27 27.55
CA GLY A 260 -9.45 16.66 27.83
C GLY A 260 -8.14 17.09 27.18
N PRO A 261 -7.68 18.33 27.46
CA PRO A 261 -6.44 18.86 26.93
C PRO A 261 -5.23 17.97 27.25
N ALA A 262 -4.34 17.82 26.27
CA ALA A 262 -3.10 17.08 26.47
C ALA A 262 -2.22 17.75 27.53
N GLN A 263 -1.69 16.94 28.45
CA GLN A 263 -0.82 17.37 29.52
C GLN A 263 0.63 17.42 29.03
N LYS A 264 1.29 18.56 29.24
CA LYS A 264 2.72 18.72 28.97
C LYS A 264 3.53 17.93 30.01
N ILE A 265 4.49 17.14 29.53
CA ILE A 265 5.43 16.38 30.36
C ILE A 265 6.85 16.89 30.12
N GLU A 266 7.79 16.48 30.98
CA GLU A 266 9.22 16.69 30.72
C GLU A 266 9.62 16.01 29.40
N PRO A 267 10.25 16.75 28.45
CA PRO A 267 10.61 16.20 27.16
C PRO A 267 11.52 14.98 27.28
N LYS A 268 11.07 13.85 26.76
CA LYS A 268 11.88 12.63 26.64
C LYS A 268 12.58 12.66 25.29
N CYS A 269 13.76 13.28 25.28
CA CYS A 269 14.51 13.57 24.06
C CYS A 269 15.08 12.29 23.44
N ARG A 270 15.14 12.27 22.12
CA ARG A 270 15.90 11.27 21.37
C ARG A 270 17.39 11.56 21.51
N THR A 271 18.16 10.55 21.93
CA THR A 271 19.62 10.65 22.02
C THR A 271 20.27 10.50 20.63
N GLU A 272 21.50 10.97 20.47
CA GLU A 272 22.26 10.85 19.20
C GLU A 272 22.49 9.39 18.79
N TYR A 273 22.61 8.49 19.78
CA TYR A 273 22.83 7.05 19.59
C TYR A 273 21.54 6.23 19.65
N SER A 274 20.37 6.88 19.67
CA SER A 274 19.09 6.21 19.84
C SER A 274 18.75 5.35 18.62
N ASN A 275 18.64 4.04 18.85
CA ASN A 275 18.17 3.07 17.87
C ASN A 275 16.64 3.05 17.75
N VAL A 276 15.92 3.81 18.58
CA VAL A 276 14.46 3.89 18.53
C VAL A 276 14.01 4.72 17.33
N ASN A 277 13.34 4.05 16.38
CA ASN A 277 12.71 4.72 15.24
C ASN A 277 11.26 5.13 15.57
N MET A 278 10.99 6.43 15.53
CA MET A 278 9.67 7.05 15.72
C MET A 278 8.98 7.43 14.39
N GLN A 279 9.26 6.75 13.28
CA GLN A 279 8.54 6.95 12.02
C GLN A 279 7.11 6.39 12.04
N SER A 280 6.81 5.47 12.95
CA SER A 280 5.49 4.87 13.17
C SER A 280 5.07 4.95 14.64
N PRO A 281 3.76 4.79 14.95
CA PRO A 281 3.32 4.68 16.34
C PRO A 281 3.98 3.50 17.06
N ARG A 282 4.29 3.68 18.35
CA ARG A 282 4.83 2.62 19.22
C ARG A 282 4.01 2.50 20.50
N TYR A 283 3.98 1.32 21.10
CA TYR A 283 3.29 1.10 22.37
C TYR A 283 4.25 1.20 23.55
N ALA A 284 3.76 1.76 24.65
CA ALA A 284 4.51 1.90 25.88
C ALA A 284 3.57 1.79 27.09
N GLN A 285 4.16 1.59 28.26
CA GLN A 285 3.45 1.74 29.53
C GLN A 285 3.60 3.19 30.00
N ARG A 286 2.49 3.83 30.37
CA ARG A 286 2.48 5.24 30.81
C ARG A 286 3.46 5.47 31.96
N ASP A 287 3.49 4.57 32.92
CA ASP A 287 4.34 4.70 34.11
C ASP A 287 5.84 4.63 33.77
N LYS A 288 6.21 3.80 32.77
CA LYS A 288 7.58 3.78 32.24
C LYS A 288 7.88 5.08 31.50
N LEU A 289 6.99 5.52 30.61
CA LEU A 289 7.14 6.76 29.85
C LEU A 289 7.38 7.98 30.76
N LEU A 290 6.64 8.09 31.86
CA LEU A 290 6.78 9.23 32.77
C LEU A 290 8.09 9.19 33.58
N LYS A 291 8.61 8.00 33.90
CA LYS A 291 9.86 7.79 34.65
C LYS A 291 11.11 7.81 33.77
N ALA A 292 10.97 7.60 32.47
CA ALA A 292 12.08 7.56 31.51
C ALA A 292 12.86 8.88 31.54
N LYS A 293 14.18 8.86 31.35
CA LYS A 293 14.97 10.09 31.21
C LYS A 293 14.99 10.55 29.76
N ASP A 294 15.14 9.59 28.85
CA ASP A 294 15.19 9.80 27.42
C ASP A 294 14.23 8.86 26.68
N LEU A 295 14.30 8.89 25.35
CA LEU A 295 13.46 8.07 24.48
C LEU A 295 13.78 6.57 24.58
N ASP A 296 15.04 6.20 24.78
CA ASP A 296 15.49 4.80 24.77
C ASP A 296 15.06 4.08 26.07
N ASP A 297 15.10 4.79 27.20
CA ASP A 297 14.64 4.33 28.52
C ASP A 297 13.17 3.86 28.55
N ILE A 298 12.33 4.30 27.60
CA ILE A 298 10.92 3.92 27.55
C ILE A 298 10.76 2.42 27.23
N TRP A 299 11.67 1.87 26.44
CA TRP A 299 11.62 0.49 25.91
C TRP A 299 12.77 -0.39 26.37
N ALA A 300 13.62 0.11 27.26
CA ALA A 300 14.54 -0.72 28.04
C ALA A 300 13.79 -1.64 29.04
#